data_AF-A0A2N9X4N2-F1
#
_entry.id   AF-A0A2N9X4N2-F1
#
_cell.length_a   1.000
_cell.length_b   1.000
_cell.length_c   1.000
_cell.angle_alpha   90.00
_cell.angle_beta   90.00
_cell.angle_gamma   90.00
#
_symmetry.space_group_name_H-M   'P 1'
#
loop_
_entity.id
_entity.type
_entity.pdbx_description
1 polymer ?
#
loop_
_entity_poly.entity_id
_entity_poly.type
_entity_poly.pdbx_seq_one_letter_code
_entity_poly.pdbx_strand_id
1 'polypeptide(L)'
;MIRAAYRALSQKYHPDRNPHNPQAHQRMAEINEAYNVLSDPEKRHHHDVWIARQSLQAHVSPALLARKQTPFAPPVLLPNHQDHVVDLHDHGHGWMWIVGIAILIAMGGVWWRLAYPPAENTPAQAGGPVLTAPNGQLFPLKAAYVSGYPVLRERGNNTIIVHASSLQSPVFAQLYELHAGKFTAIRSFYIPAGETFALHKIGDGDFSLQYQRINDGKWAVSDGIEIKNTEISRKYQDIDIRL
;
A
#
# COMPACT_ATOMS: atom_id res chain seq x y z
N MET A 1 39.31 -0.11 -2.72
CA MET A 1 39.09 -1.27 -1.83
C MET A 1 38.63 -2.53 -2.58
N ILE A 2 37.70 -2.46 -3.55
CA ILE A 2 37.18 -3.64 -4.30
C ILE A 2 38.28 -4.40 -5.08
N ARG A 3 39.15 -3.70 -5.82
CA ARG A 3 40.27 -4.33 -6.55
C ARG A 3 41.26 -5.07 -5.64
N ALA A 4 41.47 -4.57 -4.43
CA ALA A 4 42.37 -5.21 -3.46
C ALA A 4 41.76 -6.49 -2.90
N ALA A 5 40.47 -6.46 -2.54
CA ALA A 5 39.72 -7.63 -2.09
C ALA A 5 39.66 -8.72 -3.17
N TYR A 6 39.40 -8.35 -4.43
CA TYR A 6 39.46 -9.26 -5.57
C TYR A 6 40.82 -9.95 -5.68
N ARG A 7 41.92 -9.19 -5.72
CA ARG A 7 43.28 -9.76 -5.79
C ARG A 7 43.58 -10.75 -4.67
N ALA A 8 43.21 -10.42 -3.43
CA ALA A 8 43.42 -11.29 -2.28
C ALA A 8 42.60 -12.59 -2.38
N LEU A 9 41.32 -12.50 -2.75
CA LEU A 9 40.43 -13.66 -2.88
C LEU A 9 40.81 -14.54 -4.08
N SER A 10 41.18 -13.94 -5.22
CA SER A 10 41.63 -14.69 -6.40
C SER A 10 42.91 -15.47 -6.12
N GLN A 11 43.88 -14.90 -5.39
CA GLN A 11 45.08 -15.64 -4.99
C GLN A 11 44.76 -16.82 -4.05
N LYS A 12 43.79 -16.63 -3.14
CA LYS A 12 43.37 -17.66 -2.19
C LYS A 12 42.64 -18.82 -2.88
N TYR A 13 41.79 -18.54 -3.86
CA TYR A 13 40.94 -19.55 -4.51
C TYR A 13 41.36 -19.91 -5.94
N HIS A 14 42.58 -19.56 -6.37
CA HIS A 14 43.07 -19.92 -7.70
C HIS A 14 43.11 -21.44 -7.88
N PRO A 15 42.55 -22.00 -8.99
CA PRO A 15 42.54 -23.44 -9.22
C PRO A 15 43.95 -24.04 -9.24
N ASP A 16 44.91 -23.38 -9.90
CA ASP A 16 46.31 -23.85 -9.95
C ASP A 16 46.99 -23.94 -8.58
N ARG A 17 46.57 -23.12 -7.62
CA ARG A 17 47.12 -23.12 -6.26
C ARG A 17 46.35 -24.05 -5.33
N ASN A 18 45.18 -24.52 -5.75
CA ASN A 18 44.29 -25.39 -4.98
C ASN A 18 43.82 -26.61 -5.79
N PRO A 19 44.73 -27.40 -6.38
CA PRO A 19 44.37 -28.48 -7.32
C PRO A 19 43.54 -29.60 -6.66
N HIS A 20 43.62 -29.75 -5.34
CA HIS A 20 42.87 -30.76 -4.58
C HIS A 20 41.54 -30.25 -4.02
N ASN A 21 41.19 -28.98 -4.24
CA ASN A 21 39.94 -28.40 -3.77
C ASN A 21 38.94 -28.25 -4.92
N PRO A 22 37.93 -29.13 -5.04
CA PRO A 22 36.95 -29.05 -6.12
C PRO A 22 36.11 -27.77 -6.09
N GLN A 23 36.02 -27.07 -4.93
CA GLN A 23 35.28 -25.82 -4.80
C GLN A 23 36.08 -24.59 -5.27
N ALA A 24 37.38 -24.71 -5.57
CA ALA A 24 38.22 -23.57 -5.97
C ALA A 24 37.75 -22.93 -7.28
N HIS A 25 37.42 -23.75 -8.29
CA HIS A 25 36.86 -23.28 -9.55
C HIS A 25 35.54 -22.54 -9.35
N GLN A 26 34.61 -23.12 -8.57
CA GLN A 26 33.31 -22.51 -8.31
C GLN A 26 33.46 -21.16 -7.59
N ARG A 27 34.25 -21.10 -6.51
CA ARG A 27 34.48 -19.84 -5.78
C ARG A 27 35.15 -18.78 -6.63
N MET A 28 36.09 -19.16 -7.49
CA MET A 28 36.71 -18.21 -8.43
C MET A 28 35.67 -17.64 -9.41
N ALA A 29 34.74 -18.46 -9.90
CA ALA A 29 33.66 -18.00 -10.77
C ALA A 29 32.75 -16.97 -10.05
N GLU A 30 32.34 -17.26 -8.81
CA GLU A 30 31.55 -16.35 -7.97
C GLU A 30 32.29 -15.02 -7.71
N ILE A 31 33.60 -15.07 -7.43
CA ILE A 31 34.43 -13.88 -7.22
C ILE A 31 34.51 -13.02 -8.49
N ASN A 32 34.69 -13.65 -9.65
CA ASN A 32 34.77 -12.96 -10.94
C ASN A 32 33.44 -12.28 -11.29
N GLU A 33 32.31 -12.96 -11.06
CA GLU A 33 30.98 -12.42 -11.26
C GLU A 33 30.72 -11.22 -10.35
N ALA A 34 30.99 -11.35 -9.05
CA ALA A 34 30.86 -10.25 -8.09
C ALA A 34 31.75 -9.06 -8.48
N TYR A 35 32.99 -9.31 -8.94
CA TYR A 35 33.88 -8.24 -9.38
C TYR A 35 33.35 -7.54 -10.65
N ASN A 36 32.78 -8.27 -11.61
CA ASN A 36 32.23 -7.70 -12.84
C ASN A 36 31.09 -6.70 -12.56
N VAL A 37 30.28 -6.96 -11.53
CA VAL A 37 29.20 -6.06 -11.10
C VAL A 37 29.72 -4.92 -10.23
N LEU A 38 30.54 -5.23 -9.22
CA LEU A 38 30.94 -4.25 -8.19
C LEU A 38 32.10 -3.34 -8.62
N SER A 39 32.87 -3.71 -9.65
CA SER A 39 34.03 -2.92 -10.10
C SER A 39 33.66 -1.68 -10.91
N ASP A 40 32.50 -1.72 -11.57
CA ASP A 40 31.95 -0.61 -12.33
C ASP A 40 31.01 0.21 -11.44
N PRO A 41 31.22 1.53 -11.26
CA PRO A 41 30.40 2.36 -10.39
C PRO A 41 28.92 2.38 -10.77
N GLU A 42 28.59 2.36 -12.07
CA GLU A 42 27.21 2.42 -12.56
C GLU A 42 26.50 1.07 -12.33
N LYS A 43 27.14 -0.04 -12.69
CA LYS A 43 26.59 -1.38 -12.40
C LYS A 43 26.40 -1.62 -10.92
N ARG A 44 27.35 -1.16 -10.10
CA ARG A 44 27.24 -1.24 -8.64
C ARG A 44 26.06 -0.42 -8.14
N HIS A 45 25.88 0.81 -8.62
CA HIS A 45 24.74 1.65 -8.25
C HIS A 45 23.42 0.95 -8.55
N HIS A 46 23.24 0.44 -9.77
CA HIS A 46 22.03 -0.30 -10.15
C HIS A 46 21.81 -1.55 -9.31
N HIS A 47 22.88 -2.28 -8.97
CA HIS A 47 22.81 -3.43 -8.09
C HIS A 47 22.40 -3.04 -6.66
N ASP A 48 22.98 -1.97 -6.11
CA ASP A 48 22.66 -1.47 -4.77
C ASP A 48 21.19 -0.97 -4.71
N VAL A 49 20.72 -0.28 -5.77
CA VAL A 49 19.31 0.11 -5.94
C VAL A 49 18.40 -1.12 -5.99
N TRP A 50 18.80 -2.15 -6.73
CA TRP A 50 18.04 -3.40 -6.85
C TRP A 50 17.94 -4.12 -5.50
N ILE A 51 19.02 -4.25 -4.74
CA ILE A 51 18.98 -4.84 -3.38
C ILE A 51 18.06 -4.02 -2.49
N ALA A 52 18.19 -2.70 -2.48
CA ALA A 52 17.35 -1.84 -1.67
C ALA A 52 15.86 -2.01 -2.05
N ARG A 53 15.55 -2.17 -3.34
CA ARG A 53 14.18 -2.37 -3.82
C ARG A 53 13.63 -3.74 -3.43
N GLN A 54 14.44 -4.80 -3.55
CA GLN A 54 14.07 -6.13 -3.06
C GLN A 54 13.75 -6.09 -1.56
N SER A 55 14.54 -5.35 -0.79
CA SER A 55 14.25 -5.17 0.63
C SER A 55 12.90 -4.47 0.83
N LEU A 56 12.58 -3.42 0.07
CA LEU A 56 11.28 -2.76 0.12
C LEU A 56 10.13 -3.72 -0.21
N GLN A 57 10.26 -4.48 -1.31
CA GLN A 57 9.28 -5.50 -1.71
C GLN A 57 9.08 -6.60 -0.67
N ALA A 58 10.14 -7.01 0.03
CA ALA A 58 10.05 -8.00 1.11
C ALA A 58 9.31 -7.47 2.35
N HIS A 59 9.34 -6.16 2.61
CA HIS A 59 8.52 -5.53 3.66
C HIS A 59 7.06 -5.36 3.23
N VAL A 60 6.80 -5.32 1.91
CA VAL A 60 5.47 -5.25 1.32
C VAL A 60 4.80 -6.64 1.22
N SER A 61 5.60 -7.67 0.92
CA SER A 61 5.19 -9.08 0.78
C SER A 61 5.26 -9.80 2.15
N PRO A 62 4.51 -10.88 2.39
CA PRO A 62 3.66 -11.05 3.57
C PRO A 62 4.37 -11.54 4.85
N ALA A 63 5.20 -10.70 5.47
CA ALA A 63 5.45 -10.81 6.92
C ALA A 63 4.22 -10.39 7.77
N LEU A 64 3.17 -9.84 7.15
CA LEU A 64 1.88 -9.53 7.79
C LEU A 64 0.93 -10.73 7.91
N LEU A 65 1.24 -11.91 7.35
CA LEU A 65 0.46 -13.13 7.59
C LEU A 65 0.82 -13.84 8.91
N ALA A 66 1.91 -13.45 9.60
CA ALA A 66 2.39 -14.20 10.77
C ALA A 66 2.56 -13.39 12.07
N ARG A 67 2.32 -12.06 12.08
CA ARG A 67 2.50 -11.26 13.30
C ARG A 67 1.24 -10.43 13.61
N LYS A 68 0.49 -10.93 14.61
CA LYS A 68 -0.72 -10.40 15.26
C LYS A 68 -2.09 -10.73 14.65
N GLN A 69 -2.35 -12.02 14.49
CA GLN A 69 -3.58 -12.58 15.06
C GLN A 69 -3.18 -13.35 16.33
N THR A 70 -3.16 -12.68 17.48
CA THR A 70 -3.75 -13.37 18.63
C THR A 70 -5.25 -13.35 18.33
N PRO A 71 -5.91 -14.52 18.18
CA PRO A 71 -7.36 -14.54 18.25
C PRO A 71 -7.72 -13.75 19.50
N PHE A 72 -8.60 -12.77 19.37
CA PHE A 72 -9.32 -12.25 20.52
C PHE A 72 -9.82 -13.49 21.26
N ALA A 73 -9.28 -13.77 22.45
CA ALA A 73 -9.88 -14.75 23.32
C ALA A 73 -11.36 -14.32 23.44
N PRO A 74 -12.33 -15.22 23.18
CA PRO A 74 -13.71 -14.87 23.46
C PRO A 74 -13.80 -14.43 24.92
N PRO A 75 -14.61 -13.42 25.27
CA PRO A 75 -14.70 -12.95 26.65
C PRO A 75 -14.99 -14.15 27.55
N VAL A 76 -14.08 -14.40 28.49
CA VAL A 76 -14.28 -15.39 29.56
C VAL A 76 -15.49 -14.91 30.35
N LEU A 77 -16.62 -15.60 30.19
CA LEU A 77 -17.78 -15.46 31.06
C LEU A 77 -17.38 -16.02 32.42
N LEU A 78 -17.05 -15.14 33.37
CA LEU A 78 -16.95 -15.51 34.78
C LEU A 78 -18.37 -15.70 35.36
N PRO A 79 -18.63 -16.74 36.16
CA PRO A 79 -19.95 -16.94 36.76
C PRO A 79 -20.14 -16.11 38.04
N ASN A 80 -21.28 -15.41 38.04
CA ASN A 80 -22.29 -15.24 39.10
C ASN A 80 -21.93 -14.53 40.43
N HIS A 81 -22.70 -13.51 40.80
CA HIS A 81 -23.73 -13.57 41.87
C HIS A 81 -24.42 -12.21 42.00
N GLN A 82 -25.76 -12.18 41.88
CA GLN A 82 -26.68 -11.46 42.78
C GLN A 82 -28.12 -11.59 42.25
N ASP A 83 -28.74 -12.68 42.69
CA ASP A 83 -30.07 -12.78 43.29
C ASP A 83 -31.10 -11.75 42.84
N HIS A 84 -32.17 -12.22 42.18
CA HIS A 84 -33.52 -12.04 42.70
C HIS A 84 -34.43 -13.15 42.13
N VAL A 85 -34.95 -13.95 43.06
CA VAL A 85 -36.00 -14.94 42.89
C VAL A 85 -37.35 -14.26 42.66
N VAL A 86 -38.07 -14.63 41.60
CA VAL A 86 -39.54 -14.75 41.62
C VAL A 86 -39.94 -15.85 40.62
N ASP A 87 -40.52 -16.91 41.15
CA ASP A 87 -41.25 -17.95 40.44
C ASP A 87 -42.69 -17.45 40.24
N LEU A 88 -43.29 -17.56 39.04
CA LEU A 88 -44.72 -17.83 38.90
C LEU A 88 -45.21 -18.06 37.45
N HIS A 89 -45.88 -19.20 37.30
CA HIS A 89 -47.12 -19.48 36.55
C HIS A 89 -47.10 -19.63 35.01
N ASP A 90 -47.21 -20.90 34.64
CA ASP A 90 -47.95 -21.43 33.49
C ASP A 90 -49.42 -20.97 33.50
N HIS A 91 -49.99 -20.66 32.32
CA HIS A 91 -51.32 -21.06 31.83
C HIS A 91 -51.65 -20.40 30.48
N GLY A 92 -52.32 -21.17 29.62
CA GLY A 92 -52.66 -20.83 28.24
C GLY A 92 -53.90 -19.96 28.01
N HIS A 93 -54.52 -20.18 26.84
CA HIS A 93 -55.61 -19.45 26.18
C HIS A 93 -55.12 -18.20 25.40
N GLY A 94 -55.40 -18.00 24.11
CA GLY A 94 -56.48 -18.50 23.29
C GLY A 94 -57.15 -17.29 22.63
N TRP A 95 -57.09 -17.21 21.30
CA TRP A 95 -58.16 -16.68 20.45
C TRP A 95 -58.80 -15.35 20.89
N MET A 96 -58.17 -14.18 20.70
CA MET A 96 -58.90 -12.90 20.49
C MET A 96 -57.95 -11.71 20.19
N TRP A 97 -57.30 -11.67 19.02
CA TRP A 97 -56.86 -10.39 18.41
C TRP A 97 -56.95 -10.38 16.87
N ILE A 98 -57.57 -11.38 16.22
CA ILE A 98 -57.75 -11.44 14.75
C ILE A 98 -58.83 -10.48 14.20
N VAL A 99 -59.51 -9.68 15.02
CA VAL A 99 -60.57 -8.76 14.53
C VAL A 99 -60.11 -7.29 14.45
N GLY A 100 -58.83 -6.97 14.70
CA GLY A 100 -58.41 -5.60 14.98
C GLY A 100 -57.87 -4.72 13.83
N ILE A 101 -57.20 -5.26 12.80
CA ILE A 101 -56.47 -4.40 11.83
C ILE A 101 -56.66 -4.87 10.38
N ALA A 102 -57.91 -5.14 10.00
CA ALA A 102 -58.36 -5.15 8.61
C ALA A 102 -58.94 -3.78 8.16
N ILE A 103 -58.77 -2.73 8.98
CA ILE A 103 -59.23 -1.35 8.75
C ILE A 103 -58.04 -0.36 8.72
N LEU A 104 -56.85 -0.82 8.29
CA LEU A 104 -55.68 0.05 8.02
C LEU A 104 -55.15 -0.07 6.58
N ILE A 105 -55.97 -0.54 5.64
CA ILE A 105 -55.61 -0.69 4.22
C ILE A 105 -56.34 0.34 3.31
N ALA A 106 -57.28 1.14 3.83
CA ALA A 106 -58.09 2.04 3.02
C ALA A 106 -57.81 3.56 3.16
N MET A 107 -56.84 3.99 3.98
CA MET A 107 -56.56 5.43 4.18
C MET A 107 -55.06 5.81 4.26
N GLY A 108 -54.15 4.99 3.72
CA GLY A 108 -52.72 5.32 3.66
C GLY A 108 -52.23 5.88 2.32
N GLY A 109 -53.06 5.88 1.27
CA GLY A 109 -52.63 6.09 -0.11
C GLY A 109 -52.59 7.54 -0.61
N VAL A 110 -53.13 8.51 0.16
CA VAL A 110 -53.34 9.89 -0.34
C VAL A 110 -52.56 10.95 0.46
N TRP A 111 -51.98 10.59 1.61
CA TRP A 111 -51.10 11.49 2.38
C TRP A 111 -49.60 11.40 2.01
N TRP A 112 -49.21 10.46 1.14
CA TRP A 112 -47.81 10.30 0.72
C TRP A 112 -47.38 11.24 -0.43
N ARG A 113 -48.29 11.99 -1.07
CA ARG A 113 -47.98 12.82 -2.25
C ARG A 113 -47.90 14.33 -1.98
N LEU A 114 -48.07 14.77 -0.72
CA LEU A 114 -48.02 16.19 -0.32
C LEU A 114 -46.86 16.53 0.64
N ALA A 115 -46.13 15.54 1.16
CA ALA A 115 -44.98 15.77 2.04
C ALA A 115 -43.62 15.77 1.32
N TYR A 116 -43.58 15.53 0.01
CA TYR A 116 -42.34 15.44 -0.77
C TYR A 116 -42.38 16.37 -2.00
N PRO A 117 -41.76 17.57 -1.95
CA PRO A 117 -41.38 18.27 -3.17
C PRO A 117 -40.26 17.50 -3.92
N PRO A 118 -40.12 17.65 -5.26
CA PRO A 118 -39.13 16.91 -6.03
C PRO A 118 -37.69 17.38 -5.72
N ALA A 119 -36.75 16.47 -5.97
CA ALA A 119 -35.37 16.48 -5.52
C ALA A 119 -34.62 17.81 -5.64
N GLU A 120 -34.16 18.30 -4.49
CA GLU A 120 -33.04 19.24 -4.41
C GLU A 120 -31.82 18.51 -3.83
N ASN A 121 -30.68 18.72 -4.48
CA ASN A 121 -29.46 17.93 -4.35
C ASN A 121 -28.96 17.89 -2.89
N THR A 122 -29.25 16.79 -2.19
CA THR A 122 -28.62 16.47 -0.91
C THR A 122 -27.52 15.45 -1.18
N PRO A 123 -26.24 15.76 -0.89
CA PRO A 123 -25.17 14.78 -1.07
C PRO A 123 -25.44 13.60 -0.14
N ALA A 124 -25.52 12.42 -0.74
CA ALA A 124 -25.68 11.16 -0.05
C ALA A 124 -24.68 11.05 1.10
N GLN A 125 -25.18 11.02 2.34
CA GLN A 125 -24.45 10.42 3.45
C GLN A 125 -24.42 8.91 3.20
N ALA A 126 -23.35 8.45 2.54
CA ALA A 126 -23.09 7.04 2.31
C ALA A 126 -22.53 6.41 3.60
N GLY A 127 -23.39 5.71 4.35
CA GLY A 127 -23.03 4.88 5.50
C GLY A 127 -22.32 3.59 5.09
N GLY A 128 -21.10 3.70 4.57
CA GLY A 128 -20.13 2.62 4.47
C GLY A 128 -18.99 2.79 5.50
N PRO A 129 -18.17 1.75 5.76
CA PRO A 129 -16.96 1.93 6.56
C PRO A 129 -16.13 3.06 5.95
N VAL A 130 -15.89 4.10 6.74
CA VAL A 130 -15.10 5.25 6.30
C VAL A 130 -13.66 4.79 6.16
N LEU A 131 -13.23 4.60 4.91
CA LEU A 131 -11.87 4.20 4.58
C LEU A 131 -10.93 5.34 4.95
N THR A 132 -10.03 5.07 5.89
CA THR A 132 -9.02 6.01 6.36
C THR A 132 -7.63 5.54 5.91
N ALA A 133 -6.75 6.50 5.67
CA ALA A 133 -5.34 6.23 5.45
C ALA A 133 -4.68 5.65 6.72
N PRO A 134 -3.48 5.05 6.62
CA PRO A 134 -2.81 4.45 7.79
C PRO A 134 -2.55 5.42 8.94
N ASN A 135 -2.55 6.73 8.68
CA ASN A 135 -2.45 7.78 9.71
C ASN A 135 -3.81 8.20 10.32
N GLY A 136 -4.91 7.51 9.99
CA GLY A 136 -6.26 7.80 10.47
C GLY A 136 -6.97 8.95 9.75
N GLN A 137 -6.33 9.62 8.79
CA GLN A 137 -6.96 10.69 8.01
C GLN A 137 -7.91 10.12 6.96
N LEU A 138 -8.94 10.89 6.62
CA LEU A 138 -9.86 10.53 5.56
C LEU A 138 -9.16 10.57 4.19
N PHE A 139 -9.49 9.62 3.32
CA PHE A 139 -9.09 9.74 1.93
C PHE A 139 -9.84 10.91 1.26
N PRO A 140 -9.15 11.68 0.40
CA PRO A 140 -9.78 12.73 -0.38
C PRO A 140 -10.78 12.13 -1.39
N LEU A 141 -11.78 12.93 -1.80
CA LEU A 141 -12.79 12.50 -2.78
C LEU A 141 -12.25 12.36 -4.22
N LYS A 142 -11.12 13.01 -4.50
CA LYS A 142 -10.43 13.03 -5.81
C LYS A 142 -8.96 12.69 -5.62
N ALA A 143 -8.25 12.44 -6.72
CA ALA A 143 -6.80 12.26 -6.69
C ALA A 143 -6.10 13.46 -6.02
N ALA A 144 -5.45 13.22 -4.87
CA ALA A 144 -4.79 14.26 -4.08
C ALA A 144 -3.80 13.68 -3.06
N TYR A 145 -2.92 14.53 -2.53
CA TYR A 145 -2.11 14.20 -1.37
C TYR A 145 -2.99 13.92 -0.14
N VAL A 146 -2.60 12.93 0.66
CA VAL A 146 -3.31 12.60 1.89
C VAL A 146 -2.84 13.52 3.01
N SER A 147 -3.81 14.11 3.72
CA SER A 147 -3.54 14.99 4.87
C SER A 147 -2.63 14.31 5.90
N GLY A 148 -1.76 15.08 6.55
CA GLY A 148 -0.88 14.59 7.62
C GLY A 148 0.38 13.83 7.17
N TYR A 149 0.55 13.56 5.86
CA TYR A 149 1.82 13.05 5.32
C TYR A 149 2.72 14.19 4.83
N PRO A 150 4.06 14.04 4.90
CA PRO A 150 4.96 15.03 4.36
C PRO A 150 4.92 15.02 2.84
N VAL A 151 5.10 16.21 2.25
CA VAL A 151 5.39 16.39 0.82
C VAL A 151 6.82 16.90 0.74
N LEU A 152 7.74 16.01 0.38
CA LEU A 152 9.16 16.33 0.29
C LEU A 152 9.62 16.43 -1.17
N ARG A 153 10.84 16.95 -1.34
CA ARG A 153 11.52 17.10 -2.64
C ARG A 153 10.70 17.93 -3.63
N GLU A 154 10.35 19.17 -3.27
CA GLU A 154 9.60 20.11 -4.12
C GLU A 154 10.50 21.11 -4.88
N ARG A 155 11.77 20.77 -5.13
CA ARG A 155 12.74 21.67 -5.77
C ARG A 155 13.22 21.19 -7.15
N GLY A 156 12.75 20.04 -7.61
CA GLY A 156 13.07 19.54 -8.94
C GLY A 156 12.16 20.11 -10.02
N ASN A 157 12.41 19.69 -11.26
CA ASN A 157 11.66 20.14 -12.44
C ASN A 157 10.97 18.99 -13.18
N ASN A 158 10.98 17.77 -12.63
CA ASN A 158 10.37 16.60 -13.26
C ASN A 158 8.96 16.37 -12.72
N THR A 159 8.13 15.71 -13.53
CA THR A 159 6.77 15.29 -13.14
C THR A 159 6.65 13.78 -13.29
N ILE A 160 6.22 13.11 -12.22
CA ILE A 160 5.81 11.70 -12.29
C ILE A 160 4.29 11.67 -12.41
N ILE A 161 3.76 11.06 -13.45
CA ILE A 161 2.33 10.87 -13.66
C ILE A 161 1.99 9.42 -13.34
N VAL A 162 1.12 9.23 -12.36
CA VAL A 162 0.67 7.90 -11.93
C VAL A 162 -0.72 7.64 -12.47
N HIS A 163 -0.87 6.59 -13.26
CA HIS A 163 -2.11 6.15 -13.87
C HIS A 163 -2.68 4.95 -13.14
N ALA A 164 -3.84 5.13 -12.50
CA ALA A 164 -4.63 4.04 -11.92
C ALA A 164 -5.77 3.60 -12.85
N SER A 165 -5.68 3.92 -14.15
CA SER A 165 -6.73 3.61 -15.14
C SER A 165 -6.89 2.11 -15.42
N SER A 166 -5.83 1.34 -15.25
CA SER A 166 -5.83 -0.13 -15.30
C SER A 166 -6.45 -0.77 -14.05
N LEU A 167 -6.62 0.00 -12.96
CA LEU A 167 -7.11 -0.51 -11.69
C LEU A 167 -8.61 -0.27 -11.52
N GLN A 168 -9.32 -1.33 -11.10
CA GLN A 168 -10.75 -1.27 -10.78
C GLN A 168 -11.02 -0.79 -9.34
N SER A 169 -9.97 -0.47 -8.57
CA SER A 169 -10.06 -0.08 -7.16
C SER A 169 -9.22 1.16 -6.88
N PRO A 170 -9.69 2.06 -6.00
CA PRO A 170 -8.87 3.17 -5.55
C PRO A 170 -7.62 2.67 -4.82
N VAL A 171 -6.56 3.48 -4.86
CA VAL A 171 -5.28 3.16 -4.25
C VAL A 171 -4.79 4.27 -3.33
N PHE A 172 -4.19 3.87 -2.23
CA PHE A 172 -3.29 4.71 -1.44
C PHE A 172 -1.87 4.41 -1.88
N ALA A 173 -1.13 5.43 -2.32
CA ALA A 173 0.22 5.25 -2.84
C ALA A 173 1.21 6.17 -2.12
N GLN A 174 2.43 5.66 -1.96
CA GLN A 174 3.54 6.33 -1.34
C GLN A 174 4.75 6.27 -2.27
N LEU A 175 5.30 7.43 -2.62
CA LEU A 175 6.53 7.54 -3.39
C LEU A 175 7.72 7.44 -2.44
N TYR A 176 8.61 6.50 -2.72
CA TYR A 176 9.87 6.33 -2.01
C TYR A 176 11.04 6.80 -2.87
N GLU A 177 12.00 7.46 -2.25
CA GLU A 177 13.30 7.82 -2.83
C GLU A 177 14.39 6.98 -2.18
N LEU A 178 15.32 6.45 -2.97
CA LEU A 178 16.52 5.80 -2.44
C LEU A 178 17.55 6.86 -2.05
N HIS A 179 17.86 6.93 -0.76
CA HIS A 179 18.93 7.78 -0.26
C HIS A 179 19.82 6.99 0.71
N ALA A 180 21.14 7.00 0.48
CA ALA A 180 22.11 6.28 1.30
C ALA A 180 21.75 4.80 1.55
N GLY A 181 21.26 4.10 0.51
CA GLY A 181 20.89 2.68 0.59
C GLY A 181 19.54 2.38 1.26
N LYS A 182 18.75 3.41 1.61
CA LYS A 182 17.44 3.26 2.23
C LYS A 182 16.35 3.96 1.41
N PHE A 183 15.26 3.25 1.12
CA PHE A 183 14.06 3.87 0.58
C PHE A 183 13.32 4.62 1.69
N THR A 184 13.08 5.91 1.48
CA THR A 184 12.31 6.76 2.39
C THR A 184 11.06 7.29 1.71
N ALA A 185 9.91 7.17 2.37
CA ALA A 185 8.65 7.72 1.89
C ALA A 185 8.73 9.25 1.88
N ILE A 186 8.62 9.85 0.70
CA ILE A 186 8.75 11.30 0.49
C ILE A 186 7.42 11.98 0.19
N ARG A 187 6.43 11.23 -0.33
CA ARG A 187 5.10 11.74 -0.67
C ARG A 187 4.07 10.63 -0.53
N SER A 188 2.87 10.95 -0.04
CA SER A 188 1.76 10.01 0.08
C SER A 188 0.47 10.62 -0.46
N PHE A 189 -0.22 9.88 -1.31
CA PHE A 189 -1.38 10.37 -2.07
C PHE A 189 -2.39 9.25 -2.31
N TYR A 190 -3.59 9.66 -2.66
CA TYR A 190 -4.71 8.79 -2.98
C TYR A 190 -5.09 9.00 -4.45
N ILE A 191 -5.41 7.92 -5.15
CA ILE A 191 -5.92 7.97 -6.52
C ILE A 191 -7.19 7.10 -6.60
N PRO A 192 -8.35 7.69 -6.96
CA PRO A 192 -9.54 6.93 -7.32
C PRO A 192 -9.29 5.96 -8.49
N ALA A 193 -10.08 4.89 -8.56
CA ALA A 193 -10.04 3.98 -9.70
C ALA A 193 -10.33 4.75 -11.00
N GLY A 194 -9.55 4.52 -12.06
CA GLY A 194 -9.75 5.22 -13.32
C GLY A 194 -9.09 6.60 -13.42
N GLU A 195 -8.57 7.15 -12.32
CA GLU A 195 -7.96 8.49 -12.30
C GLU A 195 -6.43 8.45 -12.46
N THR A 196 -5.87 9.65 -12.63
CA THR A 196 -4.42 9.89 -12.69
C THR A 196 -4.03 10.94 -11.66
N PHE A 197 -2.77 10.90 -11.23
CA PHE A 197 -2.22 11.90 -10.32
C PHE A 197 -0.81 12.30 -10.73
N ALA A 198 -0.56 13.60 -10.80
CA ALA A 198 0.74 14.15 -11.17
C ALA A 198 1.51 14.64 -9.94
N LEU A 199 2.70 14.06 -9.73
CA LEU A 199 3.66 14.49 -8.73
C LEU A 199 4.65 15.46 -9.37
N HIS A 200 4.44 16.74 -9.14
CA HIS A 200 5.29 17.79 -9.69
C HIS A 200 6.54 18.05 -8.86
N LYS A 201 7.50 18.74 -9.47
CA LYS A 201 8.72 19.25 -8.83
C LYS A 201 9.64 18.16 -8.27
N ILE A 202 9.64 16.98 -8.89
CA ILE A 202 10.48 15.85 -8.48
C ILE A 202 11.92 16.10 -8.95
N GLY A 203 12.87 15.93 -8.03
CA GLY A 203 14.30 16.03 -8.32
C GLY A 203 14.84 14.74 -8.94
N ASP A 204 16.11 14.75 -9.29
CA ASP A 204 16.80 13.56 -9.78
C ASP A 204 16.96 12.53 -8.67
N GLY A 205 16.99 11.26 -9.04
CA GLY A 205 17.18 10.15 -8.12
C GLY A 205 16.51 8.86 -8.56
N ASP A 206 16.64 7.84 -7.70
CA ASP A 206 16.00 6.55 -7.86
C ASP A 206 14.76 6.48 -6.99
N PHE A 207 13.61 6.26 -7.61
CA PHE A 207 12.32 6.19 -6.95
C PHE A 207 11.66 4.82 -7.12
N SER A 208 10.72 4.54 -6.23
CA SER A 208 9.81 3.39 -6.34
C SER A 208 8.49 3.76 -5.70
N LEU A 209 7.39 3.31 -6.29
CA LEU A 209 6.06 3.53 -5.75
C LEU A 209 5.60 2.29 -5.00
N GLN A 210 5.20 2.46 -3.74
CA GLN A 210 4.46 1.46 -3.00
C GLN A 210 2.99 1.85 -3.00
N TYR A 211 2.08 0.93 -3.31
CA TYR A 211 0.65 1.23 -3.30
C TYR A 211 -0.16 0.12 -2.66
N GLN A 212 -1.21 0.51 -1.94
CA GLN A 212 -2.20 -0.35 -1.35
C GLN A 212 -3.52 -0.18 -2.10
N ARG A 213 -4.05 -1.29 -2.58
CA ARG A 213 -5.43 -1.34 -3.09
C ARG A 213 -6.39 -1.29 -1.92
N ILE A 214 -7.34 -0.37 -1.97
CA ILE A 214 -8.22 -0.11 -0.81
C ILE A 214 -9.30 -1.20 -0.66
N ASN A 215 -9.68 -1.88 -1.74
CA ASN A 215 -10.72 -2.91 -1.70
C ASN A 215 -10.29 -4.19 -0.97
N ASP A 216 -9.05 -4.64 -1.17
CA ASP A 216 -8.52 -5.90 -0.62
C ASP A 216 -7.34 -5.68 0.34
N GLY A 217 -6.92 -4.43 0.52
CA GLY A 217 -5.80 -4.05 1.38
C GLY A 217 -4.45 -4.57 0.87
N LYS A 218 -4.37 -5.12 -0.34
CA LYS A 218 -3.12 -5.71 -0.86
C LYS A 218 -2.15 -4.61 -1.24
N TRP A 219 -0.91 -4.80 -0.79
CA TRP A 219 0.19 -3.93 -1.13
C TRP A 219 0.97 -4.46 -2.33
N ALA A 220 1.45 -3.54 -3.15
CA ALA A 220 2.32 -3.79 -4.29
C ALA A 220 3.41 -2.70 -4.36
N VAL A 221 4.48 -3.01 -5.09
CA VAL A 221 5.59 -2.08 -5.36
C VAL A 221 5.81 -2.04 -6.86
N SER A 222 5.94 -0.84 -7.42
CA SER A 222 6.21 -0.62 -8.84
C SER A 222 7.63 -1.03 -9.22
N ASP A 223 7.87 -1.05 -10.53
CA ASP A 223 9.22 -0.99 -11.07
C ASP A 223 9.97 0.28 -10.64
N GLY A 224 11.29 0.25 -10.84
CA GLY A 224 12.15 1.38 -10.56
C GLY A 224 11.92 2.55 -11.48
N ILE A 225 11.84 3.75 -10.91
CA ILE A 225 11.75 5.00 -11.65
C ILE A 225 13.06 5.74 -11.45
N GLU A 226 13.95 5.68 -12.43
CA GLU A 226 15.21 6.42 -12.41
C GLU A 226 15.03 7.76 -13.14
N ILE A 227 15.39 8.85 -12.47
CA ILE A 227 15.32 10.20 -13.01
C ILE A 227 16.72 10.79 -13.00
N LYS A 228 17.25 11.10 -14.20
CA LYS A 228 18.55 11.74 -14.39
C LYS A 228 18.36 13.04 -15.16
N ASN A 229 18.87 14.14 -14.63
CA ASN A 229 18.93 15.40 -15.36
C ASN A 229 19.92 15.27 -16.51
N THR A 230 19.45 15.49 -17.73
CA THR A 230 20.31 15.53 -18.92
C THR A 230 20.69 16.99 -19.14
N GLU A 231 21.96 17.35 -18.87
CA GLU A 231 22.50 18.74 -18.92
C GLU A 231 22.15 19.52 -20.20
N ILE A 232 21.83 18.83 -21.30
CA ILE A 232 21.57 19.42 -22.62
C ILE A 232 20.15 20.01 -22.71
N SER A 233 19.27 19.73 -21.76
CA SER A 233 17.87 20.05 -21.89
C SER A 233 17.28 20.45 -20.54
N ARG A 234 17.00 21.75 -20.37
CA ARG A 234 16.02 22.25 -19.40
C ARG A 234 14.58 21.76 -19.72
N LYS A 235 14.41 20.55 -20.25
CA LYS A 235 13.09 19.95 -20.49
C LYS A 235 12.66 19.22 -19.24
N TYR A 236 11.45 19.54 -18.86
CA TYR A 236 10.57 18.71 -18.04
C TYR A 236 10.54 17.29 -18.60
N GLN A 237 10.76 16.29 -17.74
CA GLN A 237 10.54 14.89 -18.07
C GLN A 237 9.24 14.44 -17.39
N ASP A 238 8.26 14.05 -18.22
CA ASP A 238 7.05 13.38 -17.78
C ASP A 238 7.28 11.88 -17.79
N ILE A 239 7.05 11.23 -16.66
CA ILE A 239 7.22 9.79 -16.50
C ILE A 239 5.85 9.18 -16.22
N ASP A 240 5.33 8.40 -17.17
CA ASP A 240 4.09 7.63 -17.04
C ASP A 240 4.37 6.34 -16.25
N ILE A 241 3.70 6.19 -15.11
CA ILE A 241 3.69 4.97 -14.31
C ILE A 241 2.28 4.39 -14.35
N ARG A 242 2.16 3.17 -14.86
CA ARG A 242 0.89 2.42 -14.88
C ARG A 242 0.87 1.41 -13.74
N LEU A 243 -0.21 1.41 -12.97
CA LEU A 243 -0.39 0.56 -11.78
C LEU A 243 -1.26 -0.66 -12.01
#